data_AF-A0A1Y4CCV7-F1
#
_entry.id   AF-A0A1Y4CCV7-F1
#
_cell.length_a   1.000
_cell.length_b   1.000
_cell.length_c   1.000
_cell.angle_alpha   90.00
_cell.angle_beta   90.00
_cell.angle_gamma   90.00
#
_symmetry.space_group_name_H-M   'P 1'
#
loop_
_entity.id
_entity.type
_entity.pdbx_description
1 polymer ?
#
loop_
_entity_poly.entity_id
_entity_poly.type
_entity_poly.pdbx_seq_one_letter_code
_entity_poly.pdbx_strand_id
1 'polypeptide(L)'
;MKALPSIAFSGFRGTSSEVTARQVRGRTVLSGRAQHPRVKTPGQSFRRASFSFISKQYRTLTDSQRRAWDTLAAAHREKSLTGDGTPLTGHNLFVCLNSNRSLLGVPLTRDTPDTVHGSSYVAFDDMWITPGRLLIAGLKDPDSPESRLVVKMAATDSTAVTKAWGKTVITGTFDTTDWGDIDLTEIYMERFGIPVTAGHKYFIEMYWIDELSGYVSEVTRVCYPAVESESIHGQEYEPRTRITDGELVDNERNSVSGLDIEFTSGSPLVSAAGTLVGYDGIAASYAYFSPDTDIPYESDSLSSYILVRGKETRAPQLFLMNIIRRSNENSIQFAHRGGFYSKSSDIVGGGLLM
;
A
#
# COMPACT_ATOMS: atom_id res chain seq x y z
N MET A 1 -48.35 -25.33 31.71
CA MET A 1 -49.17 -25.00 30.52
C MET A 1 -48.36 -24.02 29.68
N LYS A 2 -47.76 -24.44 28.55
CA LYS A 2 -47.03 -23.55 27.63
C LYS A 2 -48.07 -22.89 26.72
N ALA A 3 -48.28 -21.59 26.86
CA ALA A 3 -49.14 -20.84 25.95
C ALA A 3 -48.50 -20.85 24.55
N LEU A 4 -49.10 -21.57 23.61
CA LEU A 4 -48.80 -21.40 22.19
C LEU A 4 -49.51 -20.12 21.74
N PRO A 5 -48.83 -19.20 21.03
CA PRO A 5 -49.49 -18.02 20.49
C PRO A 5 -50.64 -18.45 19.58
N SER A 6 -51.76 -17.72 19.66
CA SER A 6 -53.01 -18.07 18.98
C SER A 6 -52.84 -18.26 17.47
N ILE A 7 -53.73 -19.07 16.88
CA ILE A 7 -53.79 -19.42 15.44
C ILE A 7 -53.80 -18.20 14.50
N ALA A 8 -54.10 -17.00 15.01
CA ALA A 8 -54.04 -15.74 14.27
C ALA A 8 -52.61 -15.34 13.84
N PHE A 9 -51.56 -15.92 14.44
CA PHE A 9 -50.15 -15.61 14.11
C PHE A 9 -49.45 -16.69 13.26
N SER A 10 -50.12 -17.79 12.91
CA SER A 10 -49.50 -18.95 12.24
C SER A 10 -49.29 -18.78 10.73
N GLY A 11 -49.62 -17.62 10.16
CA GLY A 11 -49.44 -17.30 8.73
C GLY A 11 -48.73 -15.98 8.45
N PHE A 12 -48.24 -15.28 9.49
CA PHE A 12 -47.67 -13.94 9.32
C PHE A 12 -46.36 -14.00 8.52
N ARG A 13 -46.41 -13.51 7.29
CA ARG A 13 -45.26 -13.28 6.42
C ARG A 13 -45.35 -11.84 5.92
N GLY A 14 -44.26 -11.12 6.00
CA GLY A 14 -44.22 -9.73 5.58
C GLY A 14 -43.38 -8.87 6.50
N THR A 15 -43.22 -7.63 6.08
CA THR A 15 -42.38 -6.65 6.77
C THR A 15 -43.26 -5.51 7.24
N SER A 16 -43.16 -5.14 8.52
CA SER A 16 -43.80 -3.96 9.07
C SER A 16 -42.78 -3.16 9.86
N SER A 17 -42.54 -1.92 9.44
CA SER A 17 -41.56 -1.00 10.03
C SER A 17 -40.18 -1.65 10.21
N GLU A 18 -39.78 -1.93 11.45
CA GLU A 18 -38.49 -2.49 11.83
C GLU A 18 -38.48 -4.02 11.95
N VAL A 19 -39.60 -4.71 11.74
CA VAL A 19 -39.67 -6.15 11.97
C VAL A 19 -40.09 -6.88 10.69
N THR A 20 -39.31 -7.88 10.33
CA THR A 20 -39.64 -8.83 9.26
C THR A 20 -40.06 -10.16 9.88
N ALA A 21 -41.27 -10.60 9.55
CA ALA A 21 -41.77 -11.92 9.89
C ALA A 21 -41.55 -12.89 8.73
N ARG A 22 -40.86 -14.02 8.99
CA ARG A 22 -40.70 -15.12 8.03
C ARG A 22 -40.95 -16.46 8.71
N GLN A 23 -41.41 -17.44 7.93
CA GLN A 23 -41.52 -18.81 8.41
C GLN A 23 -40.28 -19.62 8.06
N VAL A 24 -39.71 -20.25 9.08
CA VAL A 24 -38.58 -21.18 8.94
C VAL A 24 -38.92 -22.45 9.71
N ARG A 25 -38.95 -23.60 9.02
CA ARG A 25 -39.20 -24.93 9.61
C ARG A 25 -40.45 -24.98 10.53
N GLY A 26 -41.57 -24.41 10.08
CA GLY A 26 -42.84 -24.43 10.82
C GLY A 26 -42.93 -23.45 12.00
N ARG A 27 -41.93 -22.57 12.19
CA ARG A 27 -41.94 -21.52 13.21
C ARG A 27 -41.94 -20.14 12.55
N THR A 28 -42.69 -19.20 13.12
CA THR A 28 -42.61 -17.78 12.76
C THR A 28 -41.38 -17.17 13.45
N VAL A 29 -40.42 -16.71 12.66
CA VAL A 29 -39.22 -15.99 13.11
C VAL A 29 -39.43 -14.51 12.82
N LEU A 30 -39.36 -13.69 13.86
CA LEU A 30 -39.33 -12.24 13.76
C LEU A 30 -37.87 -11.79 13.83
N SER A 31 -37.40 -11.06 12.83
CA SER A 31 -36.07 -10.45 12.83
C SER A 31 -36.19 -8.94 12.71
N GLY A 32 -35.45 -8.21 13.54
CA GLY A 32 -35.25 -6.77 13.35
C GLY A 32 -34.59 -6.52 11.99
N ARG A 33 -35.09 -5.52 11.27
CA ARG A 33 -34.50 -5.06 10.01
C ARG A 33 -33.16 -4.44 10.37
N ALA A 34 -32.08 -4.99 9.79
CA ALA A 34 -30.81 -4.27 9.77
C ALA A 34 -31.03 -2.98 8.97
N GLN A 35 -31.25 -1.87 9.67
CA GLN A 35 -31.24 -0.56 9.05
C GLN A 35 -29.80 -0.10 8.95
N HIS A 36 -29.42 0.44 7.79
CA HIS A 36 -28.14 1.13 7.69
C HIS A 36 -28.14 2.32 8.66
N PRO A 37 -27.03 2.57 9.38
CA PRO A 37 -26.92 3.76 10.22
C PRO A 37 -27.31 5.01 9.43
N ARG A 38 -28.12 5.87 10.04
CA ARG A 38 -28.55 7.13 9.43
C ARG A 38 -27.36 8.07 9.19
N VAL A 39 -26.32 7.93 10.01
CA VAL A 39 -25.04 8.65 9.90
C VAL A 39 -24.18 7.98 8.84
N LYS A 40 -23.87 8.72 7.77
CA LYS A 40 -22.92 8.30 6.73
C LYS A 40 -21.57 8.91 7.04
N THR A 41 -20.51 8.10 6.99
CA THR A 41 -19.16 8.66 7.07
C THR A 41 -18.83 9.45 5.80
N PRO A 42 -17.94 10.46 5.86
CA PRO A 42 -17.50 11.19 4.68
C PRO A 42 -17.01 10.27 3.55
N GLY A 43 -16.23 9.24 3.89
CA GLY A 43 -15.76 8.23 2.92
C GLY A 43 -16.89 7.43 2.26
N GLN A 44 -17.91 7.02 3.02
CA GLN A 44 -19.09 6.36 2.44
C GLN A 44 -19.87 7.28 1.50
N SER A 45 -19.99 8.57 1.85
CA SER A 45 -20.66 9.55 1.00
C SER A 45 -19.90 9.74 -0.33
N PHE A 46 -18.58 9.94 -0.25
CA PHE A 46 -17.70 10.09 -1.40
C PHE A 46 -17.77 8.88 -2.34
N ARG A 47 -17.65 7.66 -1.80
CA ARG A 47 -17.72 6.42 -2.59
C ARG A 47 -19.05 6.24 -3.30
N ARG A 48 -20.18 6.54 -2.62
CA ARG A 48 -21.51 6.49 -3.24
C ARG A 48 -21.69 7.54 -4.33
N ALA A 49 -21.14 8.74 -4.14
CA ALA A 49 -21.16 9.80 -5.12
C ALA A 49 -20.34 9.42 -6.37
N SER A 50 -19.11 8.92 -6.19
CA SER A 50 -18.27 8.42 -7.29
C SER A 50 -18.96 7.30 -8.06
N PHE A 51 -19.47 6.28 -7.38
CA PHE A 51 -20.21 5.18 -8.02
C PHE A 51 -21.42 5.68 -8.83
N SER A 52 -22.20 6.60 -8.26
CA SER A 52 -23.35 7.20 -8.94
C SER A 52 -22.94 8.03 -10.16
N PHE A 53 -21.81 8.74 -10.07
CA PHE A 53 -21.26 9.51 -11.17
C PHE A 53 -20.79 8.60 -12.31
N ILE A 54 -20.00 7.57 -12.01
CA ILE A 54 -19.50 6.58 -12.98
C ILE A 54 -20.67 5.91 -13.69
N SER A 55 -21.67 5.39 -12.95
CA SER A 55 -22.83 4.73 -13.56
C SER A 55 -23.58 5.64 -14.54
N LYS A 56 -23.67 6.95 -14.27
CA LYS A 56 -24.27 7.93 -15.19
C LYS A 56 -23.44 8.13 -16.46
N GLN A 57 -22.10 8.09 -16.36
CA GLN A 57 -21.21 8.28 -17.51
C GLN A 57 -21.41 7.20 -18.59
N TYR A 58 -21.75 5.97 -18.21
CA TYR A 58 -22.03 4.91 -19.19
C TYR A 58 -23.11 5.28 -20.21
N ARG A 59 -24.12 6.06 -19.79
CA ARG A 59 -25.20 6.53 -20.67
C ARG A 59 -24.74 7.57 -21.69
N THR A 60 -23.60 8.20 -21.46
CA THR A 60 -23.02 9.19 -22.39
C THR A 60 -22.08 8.55 -23.42
N LEU A 61 -21.76 7.26 -23.27
CA LEU A 61 -20.95 6.52 -24.25
C LEU A 61 -21.67 6.40 -25.59
N THR A 62 -20.88 6.40 -26.66
CA THR A 62 -21.36 6.10 -28.01
C THR A 62 -21.77 4.63 -28.13
N ASP A 63 -22.55 4.31 -29.16
CA ASP A 63 -22.93 2.91 -29.43
C ASP A 63 -21.71 2.03 -29.74
N SER A 64 -20.67 2.56 -30.38
CA SER A 64 -19.42 1.83 -30.63
C SER A 64 -18.69 1.51 -29.32
N GLN A 65 -18.59 2.47 -28.41
CA GLN A 65 -17.98 2.27 -27.09
C GLN A 65 -18.76 1.24 -26.27
N ARG A 66 -20.10 1.31 -26.25
CA ARG A 66 -20.92 0.32 -25.52
C ARG A 66 -20.73 -1.10 -26.06
N ARG A 67 -20.67 -1.27 -27.39
CA ARG A 67 -20.38 -2.57 -28.02
C ARG A 67 -18.98 -3.08 -27.68
N ALA A 68 -17.99 -2.20 -27.60
CA ALA A 68 -16.65 -2.58 -27.15
C ALA A 68 -16.71 -3.11 -25.70
N TRP A 69 -17.39 -2.40 -24.80
CA TRP A 69 -17.60 -2.84 -23.42
C TRP A 69 -18.36 -4.16 -23.31
N ASP A 70 -19.39 -4.38 -24.13
CA ASP A 70 -20.13 -5.64 -24.16
C ASP A 70 -19.25 -6.79 -24.67
N THR A 71 -18.40 -6.54 -25.67
CA THR A 71 -17.42 -7.52 -26.19
C THR A 71 -16.42 -7.90 -25.11
N LEU A 72 -15.85 -6.91 -24.43
CA LEU A 72 -14.90 -7.13 -23.34
C LEU A 72 -15.56 -7.91 -22.19
N ALA A 73 -16.77 -7.52 -21.77
CA ALA A 73 -17.49 -8.19 -20.71
C ALA A 73 -17.85 -9.65 -21.04
N ALA A 74 -18.15 -9.95 -22.32
CA ALA A 74 -18.36 -11.31 -22.79
C ALA A 74 -17.07 -12.15 -22.75
N ALA A 75 -15.90 -11.56 -22.98
CA ALA A 75 -14.61 -12.23 -22.91
C ALA A 75 -14.20 -12.56 -21.45
N HIS A 76 -14.57 -11.72 -20.48
CA HIS A 76 -14.26 -11.91 -19.05
C HIS A 76 -15.21 -12.83 -18.28
N ARG A 77 -15.86 -13.76 -18.99
CA ARG A 77 -16.96 -14.61 -18.49
C ARG A 77 -16.61 -15.56 -17.35
N GLU A 78 -15.31 -15.77 -17.04
CA GLU A 78 -14.88 -16.99 -16.32
C GLU A 78 -14.09 -16.82 -15.01
N LYS A 79 -13.86 -15.62 -14.47
CA LYS A 79 -13.26 -15.51 -13.12
C LYS A 79 -13.92 -14.45 -12.23
N SER A 80 -14.91 -14.91 -11.47
CA SER A 80 -15.17 -14.52 -10.07
C SER A 80 -15.04 -13.03 -9.68
N LEU A 81 -15.83 -12.13 -10.28
CA LEU A 81 -16.18 -10.84 -9.62
C LEU A 81 -17.49 -10.93 -8.84
N THR A 82 -18.36 -11.86 -9.21
CA THR A 82 -19.63 -12.17 -8.56
C THR A 82 -19.77 -13.67 -8.58
N GLY A 83 -19.75 -14.33 -7.42
CA GLY A 83 -20.06 -15.76 -7.33
C GLY A 83 -21.34 -16.10 -8.11
N ASP A 84 -21.32 -17.27 -8.74
CA ASP A 84 -22.34 -17.85 -9.63
C ASP A 84 -22.48 -17.18 -11.01
N GLY A 85 -21.52 -17.49 -11.89
CA GLY A 85 -21.67 -17.84 -13.33
C GLY A 85 -22.44 -16.93 -14.28
N THR A 86 -22.92 -15.77 -13.86
CA THR A 86 -23.71 -14.87 -14.71
C THR A 86 -22.76 -13.96 -15.50
N PRO A 87 -22.88 -13.87 -16.83
CA PRO A 87 -22.03 -13.01 -17.64
C PRO A 87 -22.17 -11.55 -17.19
N LEU A 88 -21.05 -10.87 -16.96
CA LEU A 88 -21.06 -9.42 -16.71
C LEU A 88 -21.59 -8.70 -17.96
N THR A 89 -22.42 -7.67 -17.75
CA THR A 89 -22.82 -6.76 -18.82
C THR A 89 -21.73 -5.71 -19.05
N GLY A 90 -21.67 -5.09 -20.24
CA GLY A 90 -20.74 -4.00 -20.49
C GLY A 90 -20.90 -2.85 -19.50
N HIS A 91 -22.13 -2.58 -19.03
CA HIS A 91 -22.38 -1.61 -17.96
C HIS A 91 -21.73 -2.00 -16.63
N ASN A 92 -21.91 -3.25 -16.19
CA ASN A 92 -21.37 -3.71 -14.92
C ASN A 92 -19.84 -3.73 -14.95
N LEU A 93 -19.25 -4.18 -16.06
CA LEU A 93 -17.79 -4.15 -16.22
C LEU A 93 -17.26 -2.71 -16.24
N PHE A 94 -17.88 -1.81 -17.02
CA PHE A 94 -17.53 -0.39 -17.06
C PHE A 94 -17.55 0.24 -15.66
N VAL A 95 -18.61 -0.01 -14.88
CA VAL A 95 -18.76 0.53 -13.54
C VAL A 95 -17.72 -0.07 -12.60
N CYS A 96 -17.47 -1.37 -12.67
CA CYS A 96 -16.48 -2.06 -11.83
C CYS A 96 -15.07 -1.49 -12.04
N LEU A 97 -14.58 -1.52 -13.27
CA LEU A 97 -13.23 -1.08 -13.62
C LEU A 97 -13.03 0.41 -13.32
N ASN A 98 -13.97 1.27 -13.68
CA ASN A 98 -13.86 2.70 -13.38
C ASN A 98 -14.01 3.03 -11.90
N SER A 99 -14.70 2.19 -11.11
CA SER A 99 -14.76 2.39 -9.65
C SER A 99 -13.41 2.11 -9.01
N ASN A 100 -12.68 1.11 -9.51
CA ASN A 100 -11.32 0.78 -9.08
C ASN A 100 -10.32 1.88 -9.50
N ARG A 101 -10.41 2.38 -10.74
CA ARG A 101 -9.64 3.56 -11.17
C ARG A 101 -9.90 4.77 -10.27
N SER A 102 -11.17 5.06 -9.98
CA SER A 102 -11.54 6.14 -9.06
C SER A 102 -11.07 5.87 -7.61
N LEU A 103 -10.88 4.62 -7.20
CA LEU A 103 -10.26 4.28 -5.92
C LEU A 103 -8.79 4.70 -5.88
N LEU A 104 -8.05 4.50 -6.96
CA LEU A 104 -6.67 4.95 -7.10
C LEU A 104 -6.51 6.45 -7.42
N GLY A 105 -7.62 7.20 -7.54
CA GLY A 105 -7.59 8.61 -7.94
C GLY A 105 -7.37 8.81 -9.45
N VAL A 106 -7.36 7.74 -10.24
CA VAL A 106 -7.20 7.78 -11.69
C VAL A 106 -8.53 8.18 -12.34
N PRO A 107 -8.52 9.11 -13.33
CA PRO A 107 -9.74 9.49 -14.06
C PRO A 107 -10.44 8.30 -14.71
N LEU A 108 -11.76 8.38 -14.87
CA LEU A 108 -12.49 7.34 -15.59
C LEU A 108 -12.05 7.25 -17.06
N THR A 109 -12.05 6.04 -17.61
CA THR A 109 -11.90 5.80 -19.05
C THR A 109 -13.25 5.55 -19.70
N ARG A 110 -13.45 6.11 -20.89
CA ARG A 110 -14.64 5.86 -21.71
C ARG A 110 -14.46 4.66 -22.64
N ASP A 111 -13.23 4.46 -23.10
CA ASP A 111 -12.87 3.38 -23.99
C ASP A 111 -12.45 2.16 -23.16
N THR A 112 -12.71 0.98 -23.71
CA THR A 112 -12.27 -0.28 -23.12
C THR A 112 -10.74 -0.35 -23.12
N PRO A 113 -10.12 -0.89 -22.06
CA PRO A 113 -8.70 -1.22 -22.13
C PRO A 113 -8.45 -2.30 -23.19
N ASP A 114 -7.30 -2.24 -23.85
CA ASP A 114 -6.89 -3.20 -24.89
C ASP A 114 -6.69 -4.60 -24.30
N THR A 115 -6.14 -4.66 -23.09
CA THR A 115 -5.92 -5.88 -22.32
C THR A 115 -6.34 -5.67 -20.88
N VAL A 116 -6.93 -6.72 -20.31
CA VAL A 116 -7.24 -6.80 -18.89
C VAL A 116 -6.34 -7.91 -18.35
N HIS A 117 -5.21 -7.52 -17.78
CA HIS A 117 -4.25 -8.46 -17.21
C HIS A 117 -4.78 -9.01 -15.90
N GLY A 118 -4.91 -10.34 -15.83
CA GLY A 118 -5.15 -11.01 -14.55
C GLY A 118 -3.88 -10.95 -13.72
N SER A 119 -3.84 -10.08 -12.71
CA SER A 119 -2.69 -10.00 -11.80
C SER A 119 -2.72 -11.15 -10.80
N SER A 120 -1.54 -11.71 -10.51
CA SER A 120 -1.30 -12.75 -9.53
C SER A 120 -1.65 -12.31 -8.11
N TYR A 121 -1.75 -13.27 -7.19
CA TYR A 121 -1.88 -12.97 -5.76
C TYR A 121 -0.76 -12.04 -5.30
N VAL A 122 -1.07 -11.19 -4.32
CA VAL A 122 -0.04 -10.41 -3.62
C VAL A 122 0.86 -11.38 -2.87
N ALA A 123 2.12 -11.47 -3.29
CA ALA A 123 3.16 -12.27 -2.65
C ALA A 123 4.11 -11.36 -1.87
N PHE A 124 4.51 -11.80 -0.69
CA PHE A 124 5.42 -11.11 0.21
C PHE A 124 6.20 -12.17 0.99
N ASP A 125 7.36 -11.80 1.53
CA ASP A 125 8.23 -12.74 2.24
C ASP A 125 7.78 -12.94 3.69
N ASP A 126 7.47 -11.84 4.39
CA ASP A 126 7.06 -11.89 5.79
C ASP A 126 6.16 -10.72 6.19
N MET A 127 5.58 -10.79 7.39
CA MET A 127 4.79 -9.72 7.94
C MET A 127 4.95 -9.63 9.46
N TRP A 128 5.09 -8.42 9.98
CA TRP A 128 5.05 -8.14 11.42
C TRP A 128 3.67 -7.60 11.76
N ILE A 129 3.03 -8.23 12.74
CA ILE A 129 1.81 -7.73 13.37
C ILE A 129 2.09 -7.68 14.87
N THR A 130 2.60 -6.55 15.33
CA THR A 130 3.02 -6.34 16.71
C THR A 130 2.53 -4.98 17.22
N PRO A 131 2.44 -4.76 18.54
CA PRO A 131 2.06 -3.45 19.09
C PRO A 131 2.91 -2.28 18.60
N GLY A 132 4.21 -2.52 18.35
CA GLY A 132 5.15 -1.50 17.88
C GLY A 132 5.29 -1.41 16.37
N ARG A 133 4.77 -2.39 15.61
CA ARG A 133 5.04 -2.50 14.17
C ARG A 133 4.01 -3.34 13.45
N LEU A 134 3.42 -2.76 12.42
CA LEU A 134 2.59 -3.44 11.43
C LEU A 134 3.23 -3.25 10.05
N LEU A 135 3.96 -4.25 9.58
CA LEU A 135 4.83 -4.16 8.40
C LEU A 135 4.61 -5.37 7.48
N ILE A 136 4.39 -5.12 6.19
CA ILE A 136 4.53 -6.16 5.16
C ILE A 136 5.94 -6.04 4.61
N ALA A 137 6.69 -7.13 4.55
CA ALA A 137 8.07 -7.12 4.09
C ALA A 137 8.31 -7.99 2.84
N GLY A 138 9.23 -7.55 1.99
CA GLY A 138 9.64 -8.29 0.80
C GLY A 138 8.50 -8.53 -0.21
N LEU A 139 7.60 -7.55 -0.34
CA LEU A 139 6.54 -7.54 -1.35
C LEU A 139 7.14 -7.77 -2.74
N LYS A 140 6.60 -8.75 -3.46
CA LYS A 140 7.02 -9.03 -4.84
C LYS A 140 6.33 -8.08 -5.80
N ASP A 141 7.07 -7.71 -6.85
CA ASP A 141 6.54 -6.84 -7.89
C ASP A 141 5.28 -7.44 -8.54
N PRO A 142 4.28 -6.61 -8.84
CA PRO A 142 3.11 -7.04 -9.57
C PRO A 142 3.46 -7.42 -11.02
N ASP A 143 2.62 -8.25 -11.64
CA ASP A 143 2.78 -8.64 -13.05
C ASP A 143 2.72 -7.43 -14.02
N SER A 144 1.98 -6.38 -13.64
CA SER A 144 1.89 -5.12 -14.39
C SER A 144 2.56 -4.00 -13.59
N PRO A 145 3.52 -3.26 -14.17
CA PRO A 145 4.24 -2.18 -13.49
C PRO A 145 3.32 -1.00 -13.12
N GLU A 146 2.16 -0.89 -13.75
CA GLU A 146 1.14 0.14 -13.48
C GLU A 146 0.15 -0.29 -12.39
N SER A 147 0.48 -1.34 -11.62
CA SER A 147 -0.39 -1.82 -10.54
C SER A 147 -0.10 -1.13 -9.23
N ARG A 148 -1.15 -0.69 -8.55
CA ARG A 148 -1.08 -0.17 -7.17
C ARG A 148 -1.59 -1.19 -6.17
N LEU A 149 -0.91 -1.33 -5.04
CA LEU A 149 -1.37 -2.18 -3.96
C LEU A 149 -2.53 -1.49 -3.24
N VAL A 150 -3.57 -2.25 -2.94
CA VAL A 150 -4.62 -1.83 -2.01
C VAL A 150 -4.60 -2.74 -0.79
N VAL A 151 -4.53 -2.13 0.39
CA VAL A 151 -4.60 -2.84 1.67
C VAL A 151 -5.91 -2.49 2.37
N LYS A 152 -6.67 -3.51 2.77
CA LYS A 152 -7.85 -3.38 3.61
C LYS A 152 -7.63 -4.10 4.93
N MET A 153 -8.05 -3.48 6.02
CA MET A 153 -7.91 -4.06 7.35
C MET A 153 -9.20 -3.95 8.15
N ALA A 154 -9.35 -4.84 9.13
CA ALA A 154 -10.32 -4.67 10.21
C ALA A 154 -9.59 -4.60 11.55
N ALA A 155 -9.93 -3.62 12.36
CA ALA A 155 -9.57 -3.62 13.77
C ALA A 155 -10.41 -4.63 14.55
N THR A 156 -9.80 -5.26 15.54
CA THR A 156 -10.46 -6.18 16.46
C THR A 156 -10.26 -5.71 17.90
N ASP A 157 -11.34 -5.82 18.67
CA ASP A 157 -11.48 -5.35 20.04
C ASP A 157 -11.35 -6.48 21.07
N SER A 158 -11.13 -7.72 20.61
CA SER A 158 -11.01 -8.89 21.46
C SER A 158 -10.27 -10.04 20.78
N THR A 159 -9.57 -10.84 21.60
CA THR A 159 -8.95 -12.13 21.23
C THR A 159 -9.95 -13.17 20.73
N ALA A 160 -11.24 -13.03 21.09
CA ALA A 160 -12.30 -13.98 20.71
C ALA A 160 -12.81 -13.79 19.27
N VAL A 161 -12.43 -12.70 18.58
CA VAL A 161 -12.91 -12.43 17.22
C VAL A 161 -12.28 -13.40 16.22
N THR A 162 -13.10 -14.31 15.67
CA THR A 162 -12.65 -15.32 14.70
C THR A 162 -13.04 -14.99 13.25
N LYS A 163 -13.92 -14.01 13.02
CA LYS A 163 -14.36 -13.62 11.68
C LYS A 163 -14.64 -12.12 11.60
N ALA A 164 -13.78 -11.38 10.90
CA ALA A 164 -13.98 -9.96 10.63
C ALA A 164 -13.82 -9.56 9.15
N TRP A 165 -13.76 -10.51 8.22
CA TRP A 165 -13.64 -10.24 6.77
C TRP A 165 -14.72 -9.29 6.21
N GLY A 166 -15.93 -9.31 6.79
CA GLY A 166 -17.01 -8.39 6.39
C GLY A 166 -16.91 -6.97 6.96
N LYS A 167 -15.88 -6.70 7.79
CA LYS A 167 -15.64 -5.41 8.44
C LYS A 167 -14.37 -4.71 7.93
N THR A 168 -13.68 -5.29 6.95
CA THR A 168 -12.45 -4.69 6.41
C THR A 168 -12.76 -3.37 5.69
N VAL A 169 -11.96 -2.36 5.98
CA VAL A 169 -12.03 -1.04 5.35
C VAL A 169 -10.71 -0.78 4.64
N ILE A 170 -10.75 0.02 3.57
CA ILE A 170 -9.53 0.42 2.85
C ILE A 170 -8.69 1.27 3.80
N THR A 171 -7.49 0.76 4.10
CA THR A 171 -6.54 1.41 5.02
C THR A 171 -5.62 2.31 4.22
N GLY A 172 -4.99 1.79 3.17
CA GLY A 172 -4.10 2.55 2.28
C GLY A 172 -4.09 2.02 0.84
N THR A 173 -3.54 2.84 -0.05
CA THR A 173 -3.23 2.52 -1.44
C THR A 173 -1.79 2.95 -1.71
N PHE A 174 -0.98 2.07 -2.29
CA PHE A 174 0.47 2.27 -2.44
C PHE A 174 0.88 2.12 -3.91
N ASP A 175 1.56 3.13 -4.42
CA ASP A 175 2.18 3.18 -5.75
C ASP A 175 3.65 2.74 -5.72
N THR A 176 4.32 2.96 -4.60
CA THR A 176 5.70 2.52 -4.38
C THR A 176 5.82 1.74 -3.08
N THR A 177 6.91 0.99 -2.98
CA THR A 177 7.30 0.31 -1.74
C THR A 177 8.71 0.74 -1.37
N ASP A 178 9.03 0.55 -0.10
CA ASP A 178 10.35 0.79 0.42
C ASP A 178 11.16 -0.51 0.38
N TRP A 179 11.76 -0.80 -0.78
CA TRP A 179 12.46 -2.08 -1.04
C TRP A 179 11.56 -3.31 -0.85
N GLY A 180 10.30 -3.22 -1.26
CA GLY A 180 9.30 -4.27 -1.03
C GLY A 180 8.65 -4.18 0.35
N ASP A 181 9.04 -3.24 1.21
CA ASP A 181 8.41 -3.07 2.51
C ASP A 181 7.31 -2.02 2.48
N ILE A 182 6.25 -2.27 3.24
CA ILE A 182 5.13 -1.34 3.45
C ILE A 182 4.83 -1.29 4.93
N ASP A 183 5.20 -0.17 5.56
CA ASP A 183 4.83 0.12 6.93
C ASP A 183 3.38 0.64 6.99
N LEU A 184 2.54 -0.08 7.71
CA LEU A 184 1.13 0.20 7.90
C LEU A 184 0.85 0.73 9.32
N THR A 185 1.85 0.88 10.18
CA THR A 185 1.68 1.18 11.61
C THR A 185 0.96 2.50 11.83
N GLU A 186 1.47 3.58 11.23
CA GLU A 186 0.85 4.91 11.33
C GLU A 186 -0.51 4.94 10.63
N ILE A 187 -0.61 4.37 9.42
CA ILE A 187 -1.85 4.33 8.63
C ILE A 187 -2.96 3.57 9.38
N TYR A 188 -2.61 2.49 10.07
CA TYR A 188 -3.52 1.74 10.93
C TYR A 188 -3.97 2.60 12.12
N MET A 189 -3.03 3.23 12.83
CA MET A 189 -3.34 4.07 13.99
C MET A 189 -4.22 5.26 13.61
N GLU A 190 -3.95 5.95 12.51
CA GLU A 190 -4.79 7.03 12.00
C GLU A 190 -6.20 6.55 11.61
N ARG A 191 -6.28 5.37 11.00
CA ARG A 191 -7.56 4.82 10.51
C ARG A 191 -8.47 4.37 11.64
N PHE A 192 -7.92 3.73 12.67
CA PHE A 192 -8.70 3.06 13.72
C PHE A 192 -8.63 3.76 15.09
N GLY A 193 -7.64 4.63 15.32
CA GLY A 193 -7.46 5.36 16.57
C GLY A 193 -7.07 4.49 17.77
N ILE A 194 -6.72 3.22 17.51
CA ILE A 194 -6.31 2.25 18.52
C ILE A 194 -5.02 1.56 18.05
N PRO A 195 -4.06 1.31 18.94
CA PRO A 195 -2.83 0.62 18.59
C PRO A 195 -3.08 -0.87 18.37
N VAL A 196 -2.12 -1.53 17.71
CA VAL A 196 -2.11 -2.99 17.63
C VAL A 196 -1.94 -3.57 19.04
N THR A 197 -2.71 -4.61 19.37
CA THR A 197 -2.70 -5.24 20.70
C THR A 197 -2.35 -6.71 20.56
N ALA A 198 -1.32 -7.17 21.29
CA ALA A 198 -0.90 -8.56 21.28
C ALA A 198 -2.06 -9.50 21.65
N GLY A 199 -2.12 -10.65 20.98
CA GLY A 199 -3.17 -11.66 21.11
C GLY A 199 -4.46 -11.38 20.31
N HIS A 200 -4.72 -10.14 19.89
CA HIS A 200 -5.87 -9.83 19.03
C HIS A 200 -5.61 -10.30 17.60
N LYS A 201 -6.64 -10.80 16.91
CA LYS A 201 -6.51 -11.23 15.51
C LYS A 201 -6.69 -10.07 14.55
N TYR A 202 -5.78 -9.92 13.60
CA TYR A 202 -5.86 -8.90 12.57
C TYR A 202 -6.27 -9.55 11.24
N PHE A 203 -7.15 -8.89 10.50
CA PHE A 203 -7.67 -9.36 9.23
C PHE A 203 -7.25 -8.38 8.15
N ILE A 204 -6.38 -8.84 7.25
CA ILE A 204 -5.74 -8.02 6.22
C ILE A 204 -6.09 -8.63 4.86
N GLU A 205 -6.69 -7.83 3.98
CA GLU A 205 -6.91 -8.17 2.57
C GLU A 205 -5.99 -7.30 1.71
N MET A 206 -5.30 -7.92 0.76
CA MET A 206 -4.38 -7.25 -0.15
C MET A 206 -4.71 -7.67 -1.57
N TYR A 207 -4.67 -6.72 -2.50
CA TYR A 207 -4.83 -6.99 -3.91
C TYR A 207 -4.22 -5.85 -4.73
N TRP A 208 -3.76 -6.18 -5.92
CA TRP A 208 -3.30 -5.20 -6.90
C TRP A 208 -4.48 -4.65 -7.68
N ILE A 209 -4.45 -3.35 -7.98
CA ILE A 209 -5.28 -2.74 -9.00
C ILE A 209 -4.38 -2.23 -10.12
N ASP A 210 -4.56 -2.73 -11.33
CA ASP A 210 -3.92 -2.18 -12.53
C ASP A 210 -4.55 -0.82 -12.87
N GLU A 211 -3.75 0.25 -12.89
CA GLU A 211 -4.25 1.61 -13.09
C GLU A 211 -4.89 1.81 -14.47
N LEU A 212 -4.33 1.19 -15.50
CA LEU A 212 -4.76 1.35 -16.88
C LEU A 212 -6.14 0.73 -17.13
N SER A 213 -6.34 -0.50 -16.67
CA SER A 213 -7.59 -1.23 -16.87
C SER A 213 -8.58 -1.05 -15.72
N GLY A 214 -8.11 -0.80 -14.49
CA GLY A 214 -8.92 -0.88 -13.27
C GLY A 214 -9.20 -2.31 -12.81
N TYR A 215 -8.50 -3.30 -13.37
CA TYR A 215 -8.66 -4.70 -12.99
C TYR A 215 -8.06 -4.98 -11.60
N VAL A 216 -8.64 -5.94 -10.88
CA VAL A 216 -8.22 -6.33 -9.53
C VAL A 216 -7.64 -7.73 -9.57
N SER A 217 -6.45 -7.92 -8.99
CA SER A 217 -5.86 -9.26 -8.80
C SER A 217 -6.71 -10.16 -7.92
N GLU A 218 -6.31 -11.42 -7.81
CA GLU A 218 -6.80 -12.26 -6.74
C GLU A 218 -6.48 -11.63 -5.36
N VAL A 219 -7.40 -11.80 -4.41
CA VAL A 219 -7.28 -11.21 -3.07
C VAL A 219 -6.46 -12.13 -2.16
N THR A 220 -5.28 -11.66 -1.75
CA THR A 220 -4.50 -12.30 -0.68
C THR A 220 -5.10 -11.92 0.68
N ARG A 221 -5.34 -12.92 1.52
CA ARG A 221 -5.94 -12.75 2.85
C ARG A 221 -5.01 -13.26 3.92
N VAL A 222 -4.71 -12.42 4.90
CA VAL A 222 -3.97 -12.82 6.10
C VAL A 222 -4.82 -12.62 7.35
N CYS A 223 -4.92 -13.66 8.17
CA CYS A 223 -5.51 -13.59 9.49
C CYS A 223 -4.53 -14.19 10.49
N TYR A 224 -3.98 -13.34 11.35
CA TYR A 224 -2.96 -13.75 12.32
C TYR A 224 -3.13 -12.97 13.63
N PRO A 225 -2.92 -13.62 14.80
CA PRO A 225 -2.89 -12.91 16.08
C PRO A 225 -1.64 -12.04 16.16
N ALA A 226 -1.78 -10.79 16.61
CA ALA A 226 -0.61 -9.97 16.88
C ALA A 226 0.27 -10.62 17.97
N VAL A 227 1.58 -10.57 17.79
CA VAL A 227 2.58 -11.08 18.72
C VAL A 227 3.41 -9.91 19.29
N GLU A 228 4.26 -10.16 20.28
CA GLU A 228 4.96 -9.08 20.98
C GLU A 228 6.03 -8.40 20.11
N SER A 229 6.84 -9.17 19.40
CA SER A 229 8.04 -8.64 18.70
C SER A 229 8.39 -9.33 17.38
N GLU A 230 8.02 -10.59 17.20
CA GLU A 230 8.41 -11.39 16.03
C GLU A 230 7.47 -11.22 14.84
N SER A 231 7.91 -11.69 13.68
CA SER A 231 7.08 -11.82 12.48
C SER A 231 6.07 -12.97 12.60
N ILE A 232 5.18 -13.09 11.61
CA ILE A 232 4.28 -14.24 11.50
C ILE A 232 5.02 -15.58 11.32
N HIS A 233 6.29 -15.54 10.91
CA HIS A 233 7.16 -16.70 10.75
C HIS A 233 8.21 -16.83 11.88
N GLY A 234 8.12 -16.03 12.95
CA GLY A 234 9.02 -16.12 14.10
C GLY A 234 10.40 -15.50 13.87
N GLN A 235 10.52 -14.52 12.98
CA GLN A 235 11.75 -13.77 12.75
C GLN A 235 11.77 -12.49 13.60
N GLU A 236 12.92 -12.19 14.20
CA GLU A 236 13.15 -10.88 14.80
C GLU A 236 13.25 -9.81 13.72
N TYR A 237 12.76 -8.61 14.03
CA TYR A 237 12.90 -7.49 13.12
C TYR A 237 14.25 -6.81 13.31
N GLU A 238 15.06 -6.79 12.27
CA GLU A 238 16.27 -5.98 12.20
C GLU A 238 16.03 -4.79 11.26
N PRO A 239 15.97 -3.55 11.78
CA PRO A 239 15.86 -2.37 10.92
C PRO A 239 17.07 -2.26 10.00
N ARG A 240 16.82 -1.90 8.75
CA ARG A 240 17.90 -1.49 7.85
C ARG A 240 18.49 -0.18 8.38
N THR A 241 19.82 -0.13 8.45
CA THR A 241 20.52 1.08 8.87
C THR A 241 20.37 2.14 7.79
N ARG A 242 20.01 3.37 8.18
CA ARG A 242 19.80 4.49 7.26
C ARG A 242 20.41 5.78 7.78
N ILE A 243 20.84 6.63 6.86
CA ILE A 243 21.23 8.02 7.11
C ILE A 243 20.35 8.89 6.22
N THR A 244 19.41 9.59 6.83
CA THR A 244 18.47 10.48 6.13
C THR A 244 18.75 11.93 6.48
N ASP A 245 18.10 12.88 5.79
CA ASP A 245 18.13 14.31 6.15
C ASP A 245 17.82 14.58 7.63
N GLY A 246 16.97 13.77 8.28
CA GLY A 246 16.63 13.89 9.69
C GLY A 246 17.78 13.53 10.65
N GLU A 247 18.75 12.75 10.18
CA GLU A 247 19.93 12.33 10.95
C GLU A 247 21.12 13.30 10.78
N LEU A 248 20.96 14.30 9.90
CA LEU A 248 22.01 15.28 9.65
C LEU A 248 22.09 16.29 10.81
N VAL A 249 23.31 16.53 11.26
CA VAL A 249 23.60 17.59 12.24
C VAL A 249 23.85 18.91 11.53
N ASP A 250 23.47 20.02 12.15
CA ASP A 250 23.70 21.34 11.58
C ASP A 250 25.21 21.61 11.44
N ASN A 251 25.63 21.91 10.21
CA ASN A 251 27.02 22.16 9.86
C ASN A 251 27.07 23.03 8.61
N GLU A 252 27.88 24.09 8.64
CA GLU A 252 28.04 25.05 7.54
C GLU A 252 28.51 24.42 6.22
N ARG A 253 29.10 23.22 6.29
CA ARG A 253 29.60 22.48 5.12
C ARG A 253 28.57 21.54 4.49
N ASN A 254 27.42 21.33 5.14
CA ASN A 254 26.34 20.53 4.57
C ASN A 254 25.97 21.11 3.20
N SER A 255 26.12 20.28 2.17
CA SER A 255 25.96 20.66 0.76
C SER A 255 25.18 19.59 0.01
N VAL A 256 24.20 19.00 0.69
CA VAL A 256 23.26 17.99 0.19
C VAL A 256 21.83 18.39 0.53
N SER A 257 20.86 17.79 -0.15
CA SER A 257 19.44 17.91 0.20
C SER A 257 18.68 16.66 -0.22
N GLY A 258 17.72 16.21 0.59
CA GLY A 258 16.93 15.00 0.34
C GLY A 258 17.79 13.74 0.40
N LEU A 259 18.79 13.72 1.28
CA LEU A 259 19.68 12.59 1.44
C LEU A 259 18.94 11.40 2.05
N ASP A 260 19.10 10.25 1.42
CA ASP A 260 18.67 8.96 1.94
C ASP A 260 19.71 7.92 1.54
N ILE A 261 20.48 7.47 2.52
CA ILE A 261 21.47 6.40 2.36
C ILE A 261 21.02 5.23 3.18
N GLU A 262 20.98 4.06 2.54
CA GLU A 262 20.51 2.85 3.15
C GLU A 262 21.51 1.71 2.96
N PHE A 263 21.78 1.00 4.04
CA PHE A 263 22.63 -0.16 4.05
C PHE A 263 21.80 -1.43 4.02
N THR A 264 22.13 -2.33 3.10
CA THR A 264 21.47 -3.63 3.04
C THR A 264 22.01 -4.54 4.14
N SER A 265 21.15 -5.00 5.06
CA SER A 265 21.58 -5.95 6.11
C SER A 265 22.19 -7.21 5.49
N GLY A 266 23.35 -7.63 6.00
CA GLY A 266 24.07 -8.82 5.53
C GLY A 266 24.65 -8.73 4.11
N SER A 267 24.64 -7.55 3.46
CA SER A 267 25.14 -7.36 2.10
C SER A 267 26.01 -6.11 1.99
N PRO A 268 27.09 -6.12 1.16
CA PRO A 268 27.91 -4.93 0.93
C PRO A 268 27.22 -3.90 0.02
N LEU A 269 25.94 -4.06 -0.30
CA LEU A 269 25.20 -3.10 -1.11
C LEU A 269 24.76 -1.90 -0.27
N VAL A 270 25.08 -0.70 -0.75
CA VAL A 270 24.56 0.56 -0.23
C VAL A 270 23.72 1.24 -1.30
N SER A 271 22.51 1.68 -0.93
CA SER A 271 21.69 2.56 -1.74
C SER A 271 21.90 3.99 -1.31
N ALA A 272 21.93 4.91 -2.26
CA ALA A 272 22.01 6.33 -1.97
C ALA A 272 21.08 7.09 -2.92
N ALA A 273 20.35 8.05 -2.37
CA ALA A 273 19.51 8.98 -3.09
C ALA A 273 19.70 10.38 -2.49
N GLY A 274 19.41 11.39 -3.32
CA GLY A 274 19.45 12.80 -2.91
C GLY A 274 20.11 13.70 -3.93
N THR A 275 20.13 14.99 -3.62
CA THR A 275 20.78 16.01 -4.45
C THR A 275 22.09 16.46 -3.81
N LEU A 276 23.16 16.42 -4.59
CA LEU A 276 24.46 17.02 -4.29
C LEU A 276 24.45 18.48 -4.77
N VAL A 277 24.41 19.43 -3.82
CA VAL A 277 24.37 20.87 -4.10
C VAL A 277 25.76 21.40 -4.47
N GLY A 278 26.82 20.72 -4.01
CA GLY A 278 28.21 21.09 -4.25
C GLY A 278 28.70 22.13 -3.23
N TYR A 279 29.86 21.86 -2.64
CA TYR A 279 30.55 22.78 -1.76
C TYR A 279 31.41 23.77 -2.55
N ASP A 280 31.52 25.00 -2.09
CA ASP A 280 32.22 26.03 -2.85
C ASP A 280 33.74 25.80 -2.92
N GLY A 281 34.30 26.00 -4.12
CA GLY A 281 35.73 25.82 -4.39
C GLY A 281 36.21 24.36 -4.46
N ILE A 282 35.33 23.37 -4.26
CA ILE A 282 35.70 21.96 -4.26
C ILE A 282 34.71 21.16 -5.12
N ALA A 283 35.22 20.19 -5.91
CA ALA A 283 34.39 19.25 -6.66
C ALA A 283 33.85 18.14 -5.73
N ALA A 284 33.15 18.52 -4.66
CA ALA A 284 32.60 17.60 -3.67
C ALA A 284 31.34 18.17 -3.01
N SER A 285 30.57 17.29 -2.36
CA SER A 285 29.52 17.66 -1.40
C SER A 285 29.75 16.93 -0.09
N TYR A 286 29.22 17.48 1.00
CA TYR A 286 29.37 16.95 2.35
C TYR A 286 28.03 16.85 3.06
N ALA A 287 27.88 15.83 3.90
CA ALA A 287 26.80 15.68 4.85
C ALA A 287 27.39 15.29 6.20
N TYR A 288 26.99 15.94 7.28
CA TYR A 288 27.44 15.63 8.64
C TYR A 288 26.28 15.02 9.41
N PHE A 289 26.53 13.95 10.14
CA PHE A 289 25.50 13.19 10.86
C PHE A 289 25.93 12.88 12.30
N SER A 290 24.99 12.41 13.12
CA SER A 290 25.25 12.18 14.54
C SER A 290 26.38 11.15 14.77
N PRO A 291 27.25 11.35 15.77
CA PRO A 291 28.16 10.32 16.28
C PRO A 291 27.45 9.04 16.71
N ASP A 292 26.20 9.16 17.15
CA ASP A 292 25.38 8.06 17.67
C ASP A 292 24.64 7.28 16.57
N THR A 293 24.72 7.72 15.31
CA THR A 293 24.12 6.99 14.19
C THR A 293 24.84 5.66 14.00
N ASP A 294 24.10 4.57 14.19
CA ASP A 294 24.60 3.23 13.94
C ASP A 294 24.94 3.06 12.46
N ILE A 295 26.06 2.40 12.14
CA ILE A 295 26.51 2.12 10.78
C ILE A 295 26.98 0.66 10.76
N PRO A 296 26.53 -0.17 9.79
CA PRO A 296 26.58 -1.64 9.92
C PRO A 296 27.97 -2.28 9.70
N TYR A 297 29.05 -1.54 9.91
CA TYR A 297 30.42 -2.05 9.78
C TYR A 297 31.36 -1.39 10.78
N GLU A 298 32.25 -2.18 11.39
CA GLU A 298 33.31 -1.72 12.31
C GLU A 298 34.52 -1.11 11.58
N SER A 299 34.31 -0.33 10.51
CA SER A 299 35.38 0.41 9.82
C SER A 299 35.30 1.92 10.06
N ASP A 300 36.41 2.57 10.36
CA ASP A 300 36.47 4.05 10.51
C ASP A 300 36.15 4.78 9.20
N SER A 301 36.26 4.08 8.07
CA SER A 301 35.86 4.59 6.76
C SER A 301 35.21 3.51 5.89
N LEU A 302 34.06 3.82 5.32
CA LEU A 302 33.42 3.00 4.29
C LEU A 302 33.35 3.79 3.00
N SER A 303 33.68 3.15 1.88
CA SER A 303 33.71 3.81 0.59
C SER A 303 32.82 3.10 -0.42
N SER A 304 32.15 3.85 -1.29
CA SER A 304 31.38 3.29 -2.40
C SER A 304 31.43 4.23 -3.61
N TYR A 305 31.52 3.65 -4.79
CA TYR A 305 31.35 4.42 -6.03
C TYR A 305 29.86 4.53 -6.35
N ILE A 306 29.38 5.77 -6.51
CA ILE A 306 27.97 6.04 -6.85
C ILE A 306 27.86 6.79 -8.17
N LEU A 307 26.80 6.47 -8.92
CA LEU A 307 26.45 7.15 -10.14
C LEU A 307 25.58 8.37 -9.84
N VAL A 308 25.93 9.47 -10.48
CA VAL A 308 25.32 10.78 -10.27
C VAL A 308 25.01 11.39 -11.64
N ARG A 309 23.96 12.22 -11.73
CA ARG A 309 23.56 12.91 -12.95
C ARG A 309 23.40 14.40 -12.69
N GLY A 310 24.00 15.24 -13.53
CA GLY A 310 23.79 16.69 -13.45
C GLY A 310 22.32 17.08 -13.61
N LYS A 311 21.81 17.98 -12.76
CA LYS A 311 20.40 18.40 -12.85
C LYS A 311 20.11 19.11 -14.17
N GLU A 312 20.95 20.07 -14.53
CA GLU A 312 20.79 20.86 -15.76
C GLU A 312 21.38 20.15 -16.97
N THR A 313 22.61 19.67 -16.86
CA THR A 313 23.36 19.10 -17.99
C THR A 313 22.91 17.70 -18.36
N ARG A 314 22.24 16.98 -17.44
CA ARG A 314 21.96 15.54 -17.53
C ARG A 314 23.20 14.69 -17.76
N ALA A 315 24.40 15.25 -17.56
CA ALA A 315 25.65 14.55 -17.80
C ALA A 315 25.90 13.50 -16.70
N PRO A 316 26.33 12.29 -17.08
CA PRO A 316 26.73 11.28 -16.11
C PRO A 316 28.02 11.69 -15.40
N GLN A 317 28.04 11.45 -14.09
CA GLN A 317 29.14 11.73 -13.19
C GLN A 317 29.36 10.52 -12.27
N LEU A 318 30.61 10.29 -11.89
CA LEU A 318 31.02 9.27 -10.94
C LEU A 318 31.54 9.97 -9.68
N PHE A 319 30.97 9.63 -8.54
CA PHE A 319 31.42 10.12 -7.24
C PHE A 319 31.91 8.96 -6.39
N LEU A 320 32.92 9.23 -5.57
CA LEU A 320 33.29 8.40 -4.44
C LEU A 320 32.55 8.93 -3.22
N MET A 321 31.63 8.12 -2.68
CA MET A 321 30.99 8.34 -1.40
C MET A 321 31.85 7.73 -0.31
N ASN A 322 32.38 8.57 0.58
CA ASN A 322 33.18 8.16 1.73
C ASN A 322 32.42 8.51 3.00
N ILE A 323 32.02 7.48 3.75
CA ILE A 323 31.45 7.61 5.08
C ILE A 323 32.60 7.51 6.07
N ILE A 324 32.86 8.59 6.80
CA ILE A 324 34.03 8.75 7.66
C ILE A 324 33.53 8.95 9.08
N ARG A 325 33.99 8.07 9.97
CA ARG A 325 33.77 8.19 11.42
C ARG A 325 35.02 8.77 12.06
N ARG A 326 34.85 9.86 12.82
CA ARG A 326 35.93 10.45 13.62
C ARG A 326 35.40 10.72 15.01
N SER A 327 36.30 10.76 15.98
CA SER A 327 35.94 10.92 17.41
C SER A 327 34.98 12.07 17.71
N ASN A 328 34.98 13.14 16.89
CA ASN A 328 34.18 14.33 17.12
C ASN A 328 33.31 14.74 15.91
N GLU A 329 33.40 14.04 14.77
CA GLU A 329 32.75 14.49 13.53
C GLU A 329 32.55 13.33 12.56
N ASN A 330 31.30 12.87 12.47
CA ASN A 330 30.88 11.89 11.47
C ASN A 330 30.44 12.62 10.20
N SER A 331 30.94 12.17 9.04
CA SER A 331 30.64 12.84 7.78
C SER A 331 30.60 11.89 6.59
N ILE A 332 29.88 12.32 5.57
CA ILE A 332 29.82 11.68 4.26
C ILE A 332 30.37 12.69 3.27
N GLN A 333 31.46 12.31 2.60
CA GLN A 333 32.02 13.07 1.49
C GLN A 333 31.62 12.43 0.18
N PHE A 334 30.98 13.20 -0.69
CA PHE A 334 30.76 12.85 -2.08
C PHE A 334 31.82 13.56 -2.93
N ALA A 335 32.93 12.90 -3.24
CA ALA A 335 34.01 13.47 -4.04
C ALA A 335 33.86 13.08 -5.52
N HIS A 336 33.84 14.06 -6.43
CA HIS A 336 33.79 13.78 -7.86
C HIS A 336 35.07 13.06 -8.32
N ARG A 337 34.91 11.98 -9.09
CA ARG A 337 36.01 11.14 -9.61
C ARG A 337 36.02 10.97 -11.12
N GLY A 338 34.90 11.23 -11.81
CA GLY A 338 34.86 11.09 -13.26
C GLY A 338 33.60 11.66 -13.89
N GLY A 339 33.69 11.98 -15.18
CA GLY A 339 32.61 12.62 -15.94
C GLY A 339 32.69 14.15 -15.92
N PHE A 340 31.64 14.79 -16.44
CA PHE A 340 31.52 16.24 -16.47
C PHE A 340 30.96 16.74 -15.15
N TYR A 341 31.81 17.34 -14.31
CA TYR A 341 31.36 17.87 -13.03
C TYR A 341 30.33 18.97 -13.23
N SER A 342 29.17 18.83 -12.60
CA SER A 342 28.15 19.87 -12.55
C SER A 342 27.52 19.94 -11.17
N LYS A 343 27.16 21.15 -10.75
CA LYS A 343 26.41 21.40 -9.52
C LYS A 343 25.16 22.22 -9.85
N SER A 344 23.97 21.87 -9.37
CA SER A 344 23.63 20.69 -8.56
C SER A 344 23.47 19.40 -9.38
N SER A 345 23.57 18.25 -8.72
CA SER A 345 23.43 16.92 -9.33
C SER A 345 22.59 15.97 -8.48
N ASP A 346 21.90 15.02 -9.09
CA ASP A 346 21.11 13.98 -8.42
C ASP A 346 21.86 12.64 -8.38
N ILE A 347 21.86 11.98 -7.23
CA ILE A 347 22.30 10.59 -7.10
C ILE A 347 21.27 9.70 -7.81
N VAL A 348 21.73 8.79 -8.67
CA VAL A 348 20.86 7.95 -9.52
C VAL A 348 21.01 6.45 -9.25
N GLY A 349 21.72 6.06 -8.18
CA GLY A 349 21.85 4.66 -7.80
C GLY A 349 22.76 4.43 -6.60
N GLY A 350 22.80 3.17 -6.17
CA GLY A 350 23.69 2.67 -5.12
C GLY A 350 25.05 2.20 -5.63
N GLY A 351 25.81 1.57 -4.75
CA GLY A 351 27.10 0.97 -5.05
C GLY A 351 27.47 -0.14 -4.07
N LEU A 352 28.64 -0.73 -4.28
CA LEU A 352 29.21 -1.71 -3.36
C LEU A 352 30.14 -1.00 -2.39
N LEU A 353 29.96 -1.30 -1.10
CA LEU A 353 30.87 -0.90 -0.04
C LEU A 353 32.21 -1.62 -0.22
N MET A 354 33.28 -0.85 -0.03
CA MET A 354 34.68 -1.27 -0.10
C MET A 354 35.41 -0.92 1.18
#